data_AF-A0A7M2SE15-F1
#
_entry.id   AF-A0A7M2SE15-F1
#
_cell.length_a   1.000
_cell.length_b   1.000
_cell.length_c   1.000
_cell.angle_alpha   90.00
_cell.angle_beta   90.00
_cell.angle_gamma   90.00
#
_symmetry.space_group_name_H-M   'P 1'
#
loop_
_entity.id
_entity.type
_entity.pdbx_description
1 polymer ?
#
loop_
_entity_poly.entity_id
_entity_poly.type
_entity_poly.pdbx_seq_one_letter_code
_entity_poly.pdbx_strand_id
1 'polypeptide(L)'
;MRVLVGNQSWLDAAAQFVNESAELLGPRPVWLFSVGMPGALRGPLRRMGAREAPVILRRSVPADLPYRSHRLFSGVIRASHLPLGGRIRFRLMGSRYGDCRDWGAIDAWAVEIARELLDA
;
A
#
# COMPACT_ATOMS: atom_id res chain seq x y z
N MET A 1 -12.91 2.10 -8.19
CA MET A 1 -13.07 3.12 -7.12
C MET A 1 -11.89 3.02 -6.17
N ARG A 2 -11.30 4.14 -5.73
CA ARG A 2 -9.99 4.21 -5.05
C ARG A 2 -10.11 3.92 -3.55
N VAL A 3 -9.30 3.00 -3.04
CA VAL A 3 -9.07 2.83 -1.60
C VAL A 3 -7.67 3.34 -1.28
N LEU A 4 -7.58 4.39 -0.47
CA LEU A 4 -6.33 5.05 -0.07
C LEU A 4 -5.87 4.50 1.29
N VAL A 5 -4.63 4.01 1.37
CA VAL A 5 -3.99 3.57 2.60
C VAL A 5 -2.99 4.64 3.07
N GLY A 6 -3.16 5.11 4.30
CA GLY A 6 -2.26 6.05 4.96
C GLY A 6 -1.90 5.54 6.36
N ASN A 7 -0.61 5.59 6.70
CA ASN A 7 -0.09 5.36 8.05
C ASN A 7 -0.19 3.93 8.63
N GLN A 8 0.26 2.92 7.86
CA GLN A 8 0.38 1.51 8.32
C GLN A 8 -0.94 0.81 8.76
N SER A 9 -2.07 1.51 8.65
CA SER A 9 -3.42 0.98 8.82
C SER A 9 -4.30 1.52 7.69
N TRP A 10 -5.47 0.91 7.50
CA TRP A 10 -6.52 1.60 6.76
C TRP A 10 -6.99 2.83 7.51
N LEU A 11 -7.42 3.85 6.77
CA LEU A 11 -8.18 4.95 7.35
C LEU A 11 -9.53 4.38 7.81
N ASP A 12 -10.03 4.79 8.97
CA ASP A 12 -11.34 4.34 9.47
C ASP A 12 -12.44 4.60 8.43
N ALA A 13 -12.36 5.72 7.72
CA ALA A 13 -13.26 6.05 6.60
C ALA A 13 -13.19 5.03 5.45
N ALA A 14 -12.03 4.45 5.17
CA ALA A 14 -11.89 3.42 4.14
C ALA A 14 -12.51 2.09 4.59
N ALA A 15 -12.33 1.73 5.86
CA ALA A 15 -12.92 0.52 6.43
C ALA A 15 -14.44 0.64 6.52
N GLN A 16 -14.93 1.80 6.97
CA GLN A 16 -16.35 2.13 6.99
C GLN A 16 -16.96 2.09 5.58
N PHE A 17 -16.32 2.71 4.60
CA PHE A 17 -16.78 2.69 3.21
C PHE A 17 -16.93 1.26 2.67
N VAL A 18 -15.96 0.38 2.94
CA VAL A 18 -16.04 -1.02 2.51
C VAL A 18 -17.15 -1.77 3.22
N ASN A 19 -17.31 -1.58 4.53
CA ASN A 19 -18.38 -2.24 5.28
C ASN A 19 -19.77 -1.78 4.81
N GLU A 20 -19.97 -0.49 4.60
CA GLU A 20 -21.23 0.09 4.13
C GLU A 20 -21.55 -0.27 2.68
N SER A 21 -20.51 -0.49 1.86
CA SER A 21 -20.66 -0.79 0.44
C SER A 21 -20.47 -2.27 0.10
N ALA A 22 -20.41 -3.17 1.09
CA ALA A 22 -20.03 -4.57 0.89
C ALA A 22 -20.90 -5.28 -0.17
N GLU A 23 -22.23 -5.09 -0.11
CA GLU A 23 -23.18 -5.66 -1.08
C GLU A 23 -22.99 -5.08 -2.50
N LEU A 24 -22.59 -3.82 -2.61
CA LEU A 24 -22.33 -3.14 -3.90
C LEU A 24 -20.96 -3.49 -4.47
N LEU A 25 -20.01 -3.85 -3.62
CA LEU A 25 -18.65 -4.25 -4.00
C LEU A 25 -18.58 -5.73 -4.38
N GLY A 26 -19.46 -6.58 -3.84
CA GLY A 26 -19.51 -8.02 -4.13
C GLY A 26 -19.40 -8.39 -5.62
N PRO A 27 -20.22 -7.80 -6.52
CA PRO A 27 -20.15 -8.12 -7.95
C PRO A 27 -19.07 -7.32 -8.71
N ARG A 28 -18.40 -6.35 -8.09
CA ARG A 28 -17.46 -5.45 -8.76
C ARG A 28 -16.02 -5.95 -8.59
N PRO A 29 -15.18 -5.87 -9.64
CA PRO A 29 -13.77 -6.19 -9.48
C PRO A 29 -13.09 -5.12 -8.61
N VAL A 30 -12.44 -5.55 -7.53
CA VAL A 30 -11.75 -4.69 -6.55
C VAL A 30 -10.25 -4.94 -6.58
N TRP A 31 -9.47 -3.86 -6.58
CA TRP A 31 -8.01 -3.90 -6.42
C TRP A 31 -7.62 -3.04 -5.23
N LEU A 32 -6.64 -3.52 -4.46
CA LEU A 32 -6.14 -2.84 -3.28
C LEU A 32 -4.71 -2.38 -3.52
N PHE A 33 -4.33 -1.25 -2.95
CA PHE A 33 -2.93 -0.87 -2.86
C PHE A 33 -2.60 -0.30 -1.50
N SER A 34 -1.33 -0.38 -1.13
CA SER A 34 -0.82 0.25 0.08
C SER A 34 0.41 1.06 -0.23
N VAL A 35 0.64 2.12 0.54
CA VAL A 35 1.84 2.95 0.41
C VAL A 35 2.68 2.79 1.67
N GLY A 36 3.92 2.38 1.48
CA GLY A 36 4.89 2.20 2.55
C GLY A 36 6.26 2.73 2.15
N MET A 37 7.28 2.22 2.83
CA MET A 37 8.67 2.62 2.61
C MET A 37 9.57 1.53 2.00
N PRO A 38 9.08 0.54 1.20
CA PRO A 38 9.96 -0.53 0.73
C PRO A 38 11.11 -0.02 -0.14
N GLY A 39 10.91 1.07 -0.89
CA GLY A 39 11.92 1.70 -1.73
C GLY A 39 12.98 2.54 -1.00
N ALA A 40 12.76 2.92 0.26
CA ALA A 40 13.81 3.55 1.08
C ALA A 40 14.70 2.55 1.81
N LEU A 41 14.26 1.30 1.92
CA LEU A 41 15.00 0.26 2.62
C LEU A 41 16.07 -0.33 1.69
N ARG A 42 17.26 -0.58 2.23
CA ARG A 42 18.38 -1.20 1.49
C ARG A 42 18.66 -2.61 1.99
N GLY A 43 19.18 -3.46 1.10
CA GLY A 43 19.65 -4.80 1.46
C GLY A 43 18.53 -5.69 2.03
N PRO A 44 18.79 -6.47 3.11
CA PRO A 44 17.80 -7.38 3.71
C PRO A 44 16.50 -6.71 4.15
N LEU A 45 16.57 -5.42 4.52
CA LEU A 45 15.41 -4.64 4.99
C LEU A 45 14.37 -4.44 3.88
N ARG A 46 14.78 -4.36 2.61
CA ARG A 46 13.84 -4.28 1.48
C ARG A 46 12.95 -5.52 1.40
N ARG A 47 13.50 -6.71 1.68
CA ARG A 47 12.71 -7.96 1.73
C ARG A 47 11.79 -7.99 2.95
N MET A 48 12.19 -7.38 4.07
CA MET A 48 11.32 -7.27 5.24
C MET A 48 10.13 -6.34 4.97
N GLY A 49 10.33 -5.18 4.33
CA GLY A 49 9.23 -4.29 3.93
C GLY A 49 8.22 -4.96 3.00
N ALA A 50 8.67 -5.84 2.09
CA ALA A 50 7.77 -6.64 1.26
C ALA A 50 6.94 -7.67 2.08
N ARG A 51 7.46 -8.15 3.22
CA ARG A 51 6.74 -9.02 4.16
C ARG A 51 5.74 -8.29 5.06
N GLU A 52 5.77 -6.96 5.09
CA GLU A 52 4.80 -6.16 5.85
C GLU A 52 3.46 -6.05 5.10
N ALA A 53 3.44 -6.18 3.77
CA ALA A 53 2.22 -6.08 2.97
C ALA A 53 1.11 -7.08 3.40
N PRO A 54 1.38 -8.39 3.58
CA PRO A 54 0.38 -9.34 4.07
C PRO A 54 -0.12 -9.04 5.49
N VAL A 55 0.74 -8.46 6.34
CA VAL A 55 0.38 -8.12 7.74
C VAL A 55 -0.56 -6.93 7.77
N ILE A 56 -0.30 -5.90 6.96
CA ILE A 56 -1.17 -4.73 6.82
C ILE A 56 -2.53 -5.15 6.27
N LEU A 57 -2.55 -6.01 5.25
CA LEU A 57 -3.80 -6.57 4.72
C LEU A 57 -4.60 -7.30 5.81
N ARG A 58 -3.97 -8.25 6.50
CA ARG A 58 -4.65 -9.09 7.50
C ARG A 58 -5.18 -8.29 8.70
N ARG A 59 -4.55 -7.15 9.02
CA ARG A 59 -4.95 -6.31 10.15
C ARG A 59 -6.03 -5.29 9.78
N SER A 60 -6.12 -4.90 8.52
CA SER A 60 -6.87 -3.70 8.12
C SER A 60 -7.90 -3.92 7.03
N VAL A 61 -7.90 -5.07 6.36
CA VAL A 61 -8.90 -5.43 5.36
C VAL A 61 -9.86 -6.45 5.96
N PRO A 62 -11.18 -6.26 5.85
CA PRO A 62 -12.14 -7.28 6.24
C PRO A 62 -11.82 -8.60 5.54
N ALA A 63 -11.83 -9.71 6.30
CA ALA A 63 -11.45 -11.03 5.77
C ALA A 63 -12.32 -11.46 4.58
N ASP A 64 -13.57 -10.98 4.55
CA ASP A 64 -14.58 -11.35 3.57
C ASP A 64 -14.64 -10.40 2.36
N LEU A 65 -13.74 -9.41 2.27
CA LEU A 65 -13.69 -8.52 1.11
C LEU A 65 -13.06 -9.26 -0.08
N PRO A 66 -13.80 -9.57 -1.16
CA PRO A 66 -13.19 -10.10 -2.37
C PRO A 66 -12.35 -9.01 -3.06
N TYR A 67 -11.08 -9.32 -3.35
CA TYR A 67 -10.22 -8.47 -4.17
C TYR A 67 -9.36 -9.32 -5.10
N ARG A 68 -9.03 -8.77 -6.28
CA ARG A 68 -8.25 -9.46 -7.31
C ARG A 68 -6.75 -9.42 -7.05
N SER A 69 -6.25 -8.27 -6.62
CA SER A 69 -4.82 -8.07 -6.38
C SER A 69 -4.59 -6.99 -5.32
N HIS A 70 -3.48 -7.14 -4.59
CA HIS A 70 -2.93 -6.12 -3.70
C HIS A 70 -1.50 -5.77 -4.12
N ARG A 71 -1.19 -4.47 -4.19
CA ARG A 71 0.18 -4.00 -4.47
C ARG A 71 0.67 -2.99 -3.43
N LEU A 72 1.86 -3.25 -2.88
CA LEU A 72 2.56 -2.30 -2.01
C LEU A 72 3.48 -1.41 -2.83
N PHE A 73 3.21 -0.11 -2.84
CA PHE A 73 4.03 0.91 -3.47
C PHE A 73 4.89 1.65 -2.45
N SER A 74 5.99 2.21 -2.94
CA SER A 74 6.81 3.15 -2.18
C SER A 74 6.22 4.54 -2.30
N GLY A 75 6.12 5.26 -1.18
CA GLY A 75 5.66 6.64 -1.15
C GLY A 75 6.79 7.67 -1.12
N VAL A 76 6.41 8.93 -0.85
CA VAL A 76 7.35 9.99 -0.51
C VAL A 76 7.72 9.88 0.97
N ILE A 77 9.01 9.85 1.27
CA ILE A 77 9.52 9.58 2.61
C ILE A 77 10.20 10.82 3.14
N ARG A 78 9.59 11.42 4.16
CA ARG A 78 10.06 12.65 4.81
C ARG A 78 10.44 12.35 6.25
N ALA A 79 11.41 13.09 6.78
CA ALA A 79 11.80 12.96 8.17
C ALA A 79 10.64 13.27 9.14
N SER A 80 9.70 14.13 8.74
CA SER A 80 8.48 14.44 9.50
C SER A 80 7.56 13.22 9.70
N HIS A 81 7.63 12.21 8.82
CA HIS A 81 6.84 10.99 8.95
C HIS A 81 7.38 10.04 10.04
N LEU A 82 8.58 10.30 10.57
CA LEU A 82 9.23 9.47 11.58
C LEU A 82 9.37 10.22 12.91
N PRO A 83 9.14 9.55 14.06
CA PRO A 83 9.52 10.09 15.36
C PRO A 83 11.04 10.25 15.44
N LEU A 84 11.54 11.09 16.35
CA LEU A 84 12.97 11.44 16.49
C LEU A 84 13.89 10.21 16.50
N GLY A 85 13.59 9.20 17.31
CA GLY A 85 14.36 7.94 17.34
C GLY A 85 14.24 7.12 16.05
N GLY A 86 13.12 7.22 15.34
CA GLY A 86 12.94 6.65 14.00
C GLY A 86 13.84 7.31 12.96
N ARG A 87 14.03 8.64 13.02
CA ARG A 87 14.91 9.38 12.11
C ARG A 87 16.38 8.99 12.23
N ILE A 88 16.82 8.67 13.46
CA ILE A 88 18.19 8.21 13.72
C ILE A 88 18.39 6.80 13.14
N ARG A 89 17.49 5.85 13.46
CA ARG A 89 17.54 4.49 12.90
C ARG A 89 17.49 4.48 11.37
N PHE A 90 16.63 5.30 10.78
CA PHE A 90 16.50 5.41 9.32
C PHE A 90 17.81 5.87 8.65
N ARG A 91 18.52 6.84 9.24
CA ARG A 91 19.84 7.25 8.76
C ARG A 91 20.91 6.18 8.96
N LEU A 92 20.92 5.49 10.11
CA LEU A 92 21.85 4.39 10.38
C LEU A 92 21.69 3.22 9.39
N MET A 93 20.47 2.98 8.92
CA MET A 93 20.18 1.96 7.89
C MET A 93 20.57 2.40 6.46
N GLY A 94 21.18 3.57 6.29
CA GLY A 94 21.57 4.12 4.99
C GLY A 94 20.38 4.50 4.09
N SER A 95 19.19 4.63 4.68
CA SER A 95 17.98 5.02 3.96
C SER A 95 18.00 6.50 3.62
N ARG A 96 17.46 6.84 2.44
CA ARG A 96 17.36 8.23 1.97
C ARG A 96 15.93 8.72 2.05
N TYR A 97 15.78 9.94 2.54
CA TYR A 97 14.53 10.71 2.38
C TYR A 97 14.41 11.16 0.93
N GLY A 98 13.18 11.23 0.43
CA GLY A 98 12.92 11.64 -0.94
C GLY A 98 11.67 10.98 -1.52
N ASP A 99 11.46 11.21 -2.80
CA ASP A 99 10.46 10.49 -3.57
C ASP A 99 11.00 9.10 -3.93
N CYS A 100 10.38 8.06 -3.37
CA CYS A 100 10.74 6.67 -3.65
C CYS A 100 9.69 5.99 -4.54
N ARG A 101 8.70 6.74 -5.07
CA ARG A 101 7.69 6.18 -5.97
C ARG A 101 8.34 5.66 -7.24
N ASP A 102 8.03 4.42 -7.57
CA ASP A 102 8.31 3.84 -8.88
C ASP A 102 7.12 4.14 -9.79
N TRP A 103 7.20 5.26 -10.52
CA TRP A 103 6.14 5.68 -11.43
C TRP A 103 5.89 4.67 -12.54
N GLY A 104 6.95 4.02 -13.06
CA GLY A 104 6.81 2.97 -14.06
C GLY A 104 6.02 1.76 -13.53
N ALA A 105 6.28 1.35 -12.29
CA ALA A 105 5.51 0.27 -11.65
C ALA A 105 4.06 0.66 -11.35
N ILE A 106 3.80 1.93 -11.00
CA ILE A 106 2.44 2.45 -10.79
C ILE A 106 1.67 2.46 -12.12
N ASP A 107 2.27 2.97 -13.19
CA ASP A 107 1.66 3.05 -14.51
C ASP A 107 1.40 1.65 -15.08
N ALA A 108 2.37 0.74 -14.96
CA ALA A 108 2.21 -0.64 -15.38
C ALA A 108 1.05 -1.34 -14.66
N TRP A 109 0.89 -1.09 -13.35
CA TRP A 109 -0.23 -1.65 -12.59
C TRP A 109 -1.57 -1.02 -12.97
N ALA A 110 -1.61 0.28 -13.28
CA ALA A 110 -2.82 0.91 -13.78
C ALA A 110 -3.24 0.33 -15.14
N VAL A 111 -2.28 0.05 -16.02
CA VAL A 111 -2.51 -0.63 -17.30
C VAL A 111 -2.99 -2.08 -17.10
N GLU A 112 -2.43 -2.79 -16.12
CA GLU A 112 -2.86 -4.15 -15.72
C GLU A 112 -4.34 -4.15 -15.30
N ILE A 113 -4.75 -3.23 -14.42
CA ILE A 113 -6.16 -3.05 -14.01
C ILE A 113 -7.06 -2.74 -15.21
N ALA A 114 -6.62 -1.83 -16.09
CA ALA A 114 -7.41 -1.45 -17.25
C ALA A 114 -7.68 -2.64 -18.20
N ARG A 115 -6.68 -3.52 -18.39
CA ARG A 115 -6.84 -4.75 -19.17
C ARG A 115 -7.81 -5.72 -18.49
N GLU A 116 -7.61 -5.98 -17.19
CA GLU A 116 -8.50 -6.87 -16.42
C GLU A 116 -9.96 -6.38 -16.40
N LEU A 117 -10.19 -5.07 -16.51
CA LEU A 117 -11.54 -4.50 -16.62
C LEU A 117 -12.16 -4.66 -18.00
N LEU A 118 -11.35 -4.68 -19.07
CA LEU A 118 -11.83 -4.86 -20.44
C LEU A 118 -12.10 -6.33 -20.76
N ASP A 119 -11.41 -7.24 -20.06
CA ASP A 119 -11.54 -8.68 -20.22
C ASP A 119 -12.66 -9.31 -19.34
N ALA A 120 -13.35 -8.51 -18.53
CA ALA A 120 -14.39 -8.93 -17.57
C ALA A 120 -15.80 -8.52 -18.03
#